data_AF-A0A850S969-F1
#
_entry.id   AF-A0A850S969-F1
#
_cell.length_a   1.000
_cell.length_b   1.000
_cell.length_c   1.000
_cell.angle_alpha   90.00
_cell.angle_beta   90.00
_cell.angle_gamma   90.00
#
_symmetry.space_group_name_H-M   'P 1'
#
loop_
_entity.id
_entity.type
_entity.pdbx_description
1 polymer ?
#
loop_
_entity_poly.entity_id
_entity_poly.type
_entity_poly.pdbx_seq_one_letter_code
_entity_poly.pdbx_strand_id
1 'polypeptide(L)'
;MLATSTRPPTVEEVKKLTITDLAIASGLADSLRDRLREFVQIDPFTQGVADPFGEKDDCTYSVVLDRENPNRVVAIIVNKKDSMPQLPWSAILGERLAKVSMEKSDARELKHELAPKEWGNFYPYRRAGKVAGYFMFAFQICGQR
;
A
#
# COMPACT_ATOMS: atom_id res chain seq x y z
N MET A 1 -10.82 24.14 -9.17
CA MET A 1 -10.21 23.41 -8.06
C MET A 1 -8.80 23.04 -8.51
N LEU A 2 -7.76 23.54 -7.85
CA LEU A 2 -6.38 23.24 -8.23
C LEU A 2 -6.15 21.74 -8.05
N ALA A 3 -5.75 21.06 -9.13
CA ALA A 3 -5.21 19.72 -9.05
C ALA A 3 -3.88 19.80 -8.28
N THR A 4 -3.95 19.69 -6.95
CA THR A 4 -2.76 19.41 -6.16
C THR A 4 -2.24 18.08 -6.67
N SER A 5 -1.11 18.11 -7.37
CA SER A 5 -0.41 16.89 -7.79
C SER A 5 -0.14 16.08 -6.52
N THR A 6 -0.93 15.03 -6.28
CA THR A 6 -0.73 14.12 -5.15
C THR A 6 0.58 13.38 -5.40
N ARG A 7 1.65 13.83 -4.75
CA ARG A 7 2.94 13.14 -4.70
C ARG A 7 2.95 12.14 -3.55
N PRO A 8 3.81 11.12 -3.59
CA PRO A 8 4.08 10.32 -2.41
C PRO A 8 4.65 11.20 -1.27
N PRO A 9 4.28 10.92 -0.01
CA PRO A 9 4.85 11.63 1.14
C PRO A 9 6.31 11.23 1.38
N THR A 10 7.11 12.15 1.93
CA THR A 10 8.46 11.81 2.39
C THR A 10 8.42 11.13 3.76
N VAL A 11 9.52 10.46 4.11
CA VAL A 11 9.69 9.81 5.42
C VAL A 11 9.52 10.82 6.57
N GLU A 12 10.01 12.04 6.43
CA GLU A 12 9.90 13.11 7.43
C GLU A 12 8.45 13.60 7.61
N GLU A 13 7.64 13.55 6.55
CA GLU A 13 6.22 13.89 6.60
C GLU A 13 5.42 12.80 7.33
N VAL A 14 5.75 11.54 7.07
CA VAL A 14 5.15 10.39 7.75
C VAL A 14 5.52 10.36 9.24
N LYS A 15 6.77 10.71 9.61
CA LYS A 15 7.23 10.80 11.01
C LYS A 15 6.44 11.78 11.86
N LYS A 16 5.82 12.78 11.23
CA LYS A 16 5.03 13.82 11.92
C LYS A 16 3.57 13.43 12.11
N LEU A 17 3.14 12.26 11.64
CA LEU A 17 1.77 11.80 11.80
C LEU A 17 1.42 11.58 13.28
N THR A 18 0.24 12.05 13.66
CA THR A 18 -0.28 11.85 15.01
C THR A 18 -0.88 10.45 15.17
N ILE A 19 -1.14 10.03 16.40
CA ILE A 19 -1.88 8.78 16.68
C ILE A 19 -3.24 8.79 15.99
N THR A 20 -3.92 9.94 15.95
CA THR A 20 -5.20 10.10 15.25
C THR A 20 -5.05 9.86 13.76
N ASP A 21 -3.99 10.39 13.15
CA ASP A 21 -3.72 10.15 11.72
C ASP A 21 -3.46 8.67 11.42
N LEU A 22 -2.72 7.99 12.28
CA LEU A 22 -2.47 6.55 12.17
C LEU A 22 -3.76 5.73 12.34
N ALA A 23 -4.63 6.10 13.28
CA ALA A 23 -5.92 5.45 13.48
C ALA A 23 -6.85 5.63 12.26
N ILE A 24 -6.88 6.83 11.68
CA ILE A 24 -7.63 7.11 10.45
C ILE A 24 -7.07 6.27 9.30
N ALA A 25 -5.75 6.28 9.09
CA ALA A 25 -5.10 5.49 8.04
C ALA A 25 -5.37 3.99 8.20
N SER A 26 -5.34 3.48 9.42
CA SER A 26 -5.67 2.10 9.77
C SER A 26 -7.11 1.73 9.41
N GLY A 27 -8.08 2.56 9.80
CA GLY A 27 -9.50 2.34 9.47
C GLY A 27 -9.77 2.41 7.95
N LEU A 28 -9.13 3.34 7.25
CA LEU A 28 -9.18 3.42 5.79
C LEU A 28 -8.55 2.20 5.12
N ALA A 29 -7.48 1.66 5.69
CA ALA A 29 -6.79 0.50 5.16
C ALA A 29 -7.62 -0.77 5.32
N ASP A 30 -8.35 -0.91 6.43
CA ASP A 30 -9.30 -2.01 6.64
C ASP A 30 -10.44 -1.97 5.60
N SER A 31 -11.05 -0.79 5.43
CA SER A 31 -12.10 -0.56 4.41
C SER A 31 -11.59 -0.76 2.98
N LEU A 32 -10.33 -0.42 2.70
CA LEU A 32 -9.69 -0.66 1.39
C LEU A 32 -9.48 -2.16 1.16
N ARG A 33 -9.03 -2.90 2.17
CA ARG A 33 -8.83 -4.35 2.08
C ARG A 33 -10.12 -5.08 1.75
N ASP A 34 -11.23 -4.71 2.39
CA ASP A 34 -12.52 -5.35 2.14
C ASP A 34 -13.02 -5.08 0.72
N ARG A 35 -12.92 -3.84 0.24
CA ARG A 35 -13.21 -3.52 -1.18
C ARG A 35 -12.32 -4.29 -2.15
N LEU A 36 -11.03 -4.45 -1.85
CA LEU A 36 -10.11 -5.19 -2.71
C LEU A 36 -10.49 -6.68 -2.82
N ARG A 37 -11.01 -7.29 -1.75
CA ARG A 37 -11.42 -8.71 -1.74
C ARG A 37 -12.54 -9.03 -2.72
N GLU A 38 -13.32 -8.03 -3.13
CA GLU A 38 -14.35 -8.20 -4.16
C GLU A 38 -13.75 -8.44 -5.57
N PHE A 39 -12.49 -8.02 -5.78
CA PHE A 39 -11.85 -8.05 -7.11
C PHE A 39 -10.66 -9.01 -7.18
N VAL A 40 -10.00 -9.28 -6.06
CA VAL A 40 -8.83 -10.15 -5.98
C VAL A 40 -8.89 -11.05 -4.76
N GLN A 41 -8.26 -12.22 -4.87
CA GLN A 41 -8.05 -13.08 -3.71
C GLN A 41 -6.83 -12.56 -2.94
N ILE A 42 -7.03 -12.06 -1.72
CA ILE A 42 -5.93 -11.70 -0.81
C ILE A 42 -5.60 -12.93 0.02
N ASP A 43 -4.40 -13.47 -0.16
CA ASP A 43 -3.93 -14.63 0.59
C ASP A 43 -3.69 -14.25 2.05
N PRO A 44 -3.88 -15.19 2.99
CA PRO A 44 -3.52 -14.97 4.37
C PRO A 44 -2.02 -14.69 4.49
N PHE A 45 -1.67 -14.02 5.58
CA PHE A 45 -0.30 -13.73 5.91
C PHE A 45 0.52 -15.02 6.02
N THR A 46 1.64 -15.12 5.30
CA THR A 46 2.57 -16.26 5.40
C THR A 46 3.99 -15.75 5.64
N GLN A 47 4.64 -16.27 6.68
CA GLN A 47 5.98 -15.82 7.11
C GLN A 47 7.09 -16.08 6.07
N GLY A 48 6.82 -16.81 4.99
CA GLY A 48 7.77 -17.12 3.92
C GLY A 48 7.65 -16.29 2.64
N VAL A 49 6.82 -15.22 2.62
CA VAL A 49 6.74 -14.34 1.45
C VAL A 49 7.98 -13.46 1.37
N ALA A 50 8.75 -13.62 0.30
CA ALA A 50 9.91 -12.79 0.05
C ALA A 50 9.53 -11.31 -0.05
N ASP A 51 10.37 -10.42 0.51
CA ASP A 51 10.15 -8.98 0.42
C ASP A 51 10.13 -8.58 -1.08
N PRO A 52 9.02 -7.96 -1.57
CA PRO A 52 8.86 -7.66 -2.99
C PRO A 52 9.77 -6.53 -3.49
N PHE A 53 10.67 -6.02 -2.63
CA PHE A 53 11.73 -5.10 -2.99
C PHE A 53 13.05 -5.79 -3.42
N GLY A 54 13.13 -7.12 -3.51
CA GLY A 54 14.35 -7.84 -3.95
C GLY A 54 14.92 -7.40 -5.31
N GLU A 55 16.20 -7.61 -5.57
CA GLU A 55 16.89 -7.12 -6.80
C GLU A 55 16.37 -7.71 -8.12
N LYS A 56 15.70 -8.86 -8.07
CA LYS A 56 15.34 -9.65 -9.27
C LYS A 56 13.91 -9.39 -9.79
N ASP A 57 13.09 -8.67 -9.04
CA ASP A 57 11.67 -8.54 -9.35
C ASP A 57 11.36 -7.27 -10.14
N ASP A 58 10.86 -7.45 -11.36
CA ASP A 58 10.36 -6.38 -12.21
C ASP A 58 8.91 -6.02 -11.79
N CYS A 59 8.83 -5.11 -10.82
CA CYS A 59 7.57 -4.68 -10.20
C CYS A 59 7.31 -3.19 -10.45
N THR A 60 6.03 -2.81 -10.43
CA THR A 60 5.61 -1.41 -10.30
C THR A 60 5.18 -1.14 -8.86
N TYR A 61 5.56 0.03 -8.34
CA TYR A 61 5.30 0.43 -6.97
C TYR A 61 4.31 1.60 -6.96
N SER A 62 3.35 1.54 -6.05
CA SER A 62 2.43 2.65 -5.82
C SER A 62 1.97 2.71 -4.38
N VAL A 63 1.58 3.90 -3.95
CA VAL A 63 1.04 4.15 -2.62
C VAL A 63 -0.42 4.59 -2.73
N VAL A 64 -1.23 4.20 -1.76
CA VAL A 64 -2.60 4.70 -1.58
C VAL A 64 -2.61 5.69 -0.43
N LEU A 65 -3.09 6.90 -0.70
CA LEU A 65 -3.11 8.03 0.22
C LEU A 65 -4.54 8.46 0.51
N ASP A 66 -4.78 9.01 1.69
CA ASP A 66 -5.99 9.77 2.01
C ASP A 66 -5.97 11.13 1.28
N ARG A 67 -7.02 11.45 0.52
CA ARG A 67 -7.13 12.77 -0.15
C ARG A 67 -7.32 13.92 0.83
N GLU A 68 -7.84 13.65 2.04
CA GLU A 68 -7.99 14.67 3.07
C GLU A 68 -6.66 15.02 3.76
N ASN A 69 -5.71 14.07 3.78
CA ASN A 69 -4.35 14.29 4.25
C ASN A 69 -3.39 13.35 3.50
N PRO A 70 -2.72 13.82 2.44
CA PRO A 70 -1.83 12.99 1.62
C PRO A 70 -0.62 12.40 2.35
N ASN A 71 -0.33 12.83 3.58
CA ASN A 71 0.72 12.22 4.41
C ASN A 71 0.24 10.90 5.04
N ARG A 72 -1.07 10.67 5.13
CA ARG A 72 -1.64 9.41 5.62
C ARG A 72 -1.54 8.34 4.55
N VAL A 73 -0.52 7.51 4.67
CA VAL A 73 -0.35 6.32 3.86
C VAL A 73 -1.34 5.25 4.32
N VAL A 74 -2.22 4.82 3.43
CA VAL A 74 -3.25 3.80 3.67
C VAL A 74 -2.74 2.42 3.26
N ALA A 75 -2.04 2.33 2.13
CA ALA A 75 -1.43 1.09 1.67
C ALA A 75 -0.23 1.33 0.74
N ILE A 76 0.69 0.38 0.68
CA ILE A 76 1.68 0.25 -0.40
C ILE A 76 1.28 -0.96 -1.25
N ILE A 77 1.29 -0.75 -2.57
CA ILE A 77 0.92 -1.74 -3.58
C ILE A 77 2.14 -2.02 -4.43
N VAL A 78 2.50 -3.31 -4.52
CA VAL A 78 3.55 -3.79 -5.41
C VAL A 78 2.95 -4.75 -6.41
N ASN A 79 2.97 -4.40 -7.70
CA ASN A 79 2.43 -5.27 -8.75
C ASN A 79 3.56 -5.84 -9.58
N LYS A 80 3.51 -7.14 -9.87
CA LYS A 80 4.42 -7.75 -10.84
C LYS A 80 4.07 -7.24 -12.24
N LYS A 81 5.04 -6.76 -13.02
CA LYS A 81 4.76 -6.19 -14.35
C LYS A 81 4.03 -7.17 -15.27
N ASP A 82 4.42 -8.44 -15.23
CA ASP A 82 3.83 -9.51 -16.04
C ASP A 82 2.41 -9.89 -15.64
N SER A 83 1.89 -9.33 -14.55
CA SER A 83 0.58 -9.67 -13.99
C SER A 83 -0.25 -8.45 -13.61
N MET A 84 0.05 -7.28 -14.21
CA MET A 84 -0.61 -6.02 -13.88
C MET A 84 -2.14 -6.16 -14.07
N PRO A 85 -2.90 -6.29 -12.98
CA PRO A 85 -4.31 -6.55 -13.11
C PRO A 85 -4.98 -5.22 -13.45
N GLN A 86 -5.76 -5.20 -14.53
CA GLN A 86 -6.72 -4.14 -14.79
C GLN A 86 -7.79 -4.21 -13.69
N LEU A 87 -7.57 -3.49 -12.60
CA LEU A 87 -8.52 -3.35 -11.49
C LEU A 87 -9.30 -2.05 -11.68
N PRO A 88 -10.60 -2.01 -11.34
CA PRO A 88 -11.40 -0.79 -11.38
C PRO A 88 -11.00 0.13 -10.23
N TRP A 89 -9.81 0.72 -10.31
CA TRP A 89 -9.21 1.52 -9.24
C TRP A 89 -10.10 2.69 -8.82
N SER A 90 -10.85 3.30 -9.74
CA SER A 90 -11.83 4.34 -9.38
C SER A 90 -12.89 3.83 -8.39
N ALA A 91 -13.43 2.64 -8.61
CA ALA A 91 -14.40 2.01 -7.71
C ALA A 91 -13.76 1.56 -6.38
N ILE A 92 -12.57 0.96 -6.45
CA ILE A 92 -11.84 0.49 -5.26
C ILE A 92 -11.42 1.64 -4.35
N LEU A 93 -10.93 2.74 -4.93
CA LEU A 93 -10.41 3.87 -4.17
C LEU A 93 -11.55 4.79 -3.70
N GLY A 94 -12.58 4.97 -4.51
CA GLY A 94 -13.66 5.92 -4.27
C GLY A 94 -13.14 7.37 -4.23
N GLU A 95 -13.92 8.25 -3.60
CA GLU A 95 -13.61 9.69 -3.53
C GLU A 95 -12.54 10.04 -2.50
N ARG A 96 -12.31 9.20 -1.50
CA ARG A 96 -11.39 9.51 -0.40
C ARG A 96 -9.94 9.06 -0.64
N LEU A 97 -9.69 8.10 -1.53
CA LEU A 97 -8.35 7.54 -1.71
C LEU A 97 -7.75 7.88 -3.06
N ALA A 98 -6.45 8.20 -3.08
CA ALA A 98 -5.68 8.40 -4.30
C ALA A 98 -4.57 7.37 -4.40
N LYS A 99 -4.38 6.76 -5.58
CA LYS A 99 -3.24 5.89 -5.86
C LYS A 99 -2.20 6.68 -6.64
N VAL A 100 -0.97 6.70 -6.15
CA VAL A 100 0.14 7.45 -6.74
C VAL A 100 1.27 6.46 -7.05
N SER A 101 1.78 6.50 -8.28
CA SER A 101 2.96 5.71 -8.67
C SER A 101 4.21 6.31 -8.03
N MET A 102 5.18 5.45 -7.71
CA MET A 102 6.44 5.89 -7.11
C MET A 102 7.60 4.98 -7.50
N GLU A 103 8.81 5.48 -7.30
CA GLU A 103 10.03 4.72 -7.52
C GLU A 103 10.22 3.63 -6.46
N LYS A 104 10.97 2.59 -6.83
CA LYS A 104 11.26 1.45 -5.95
C LYS A 104 11.99 1.88 -4.67
N SER A 105 12.96 2.79 -4.79
CA SER A 105 13.72 3.35 -3.67
C SER A 105 12.80 4.01 -2.65
N ASP A 106 11.92 4.88 -3.14
CA ASP A 106 11.03 5.69 -2.31
C ASP A 106 10.00 4.79 -1.60
N ALA A 107 9.44 3.81 -2.33
CA ALA A 107 8.53 2.83 -1.75
C ALA A 107 9.21 1.97 -0.66
N ARG A 108 10.49 1.63 -0.86
CA ARG A 108 11.28 0.87 0.12
C ARG A 108 11.55 1.70 1.37
N GLU A 109 11.98 2.95 1.23
CA GLU A 109 12.21 3.85 2.36
C GLU A 109 10.93 4.08 3.16
N LEU A 110 9.82 4.34 2.46
CA LEU A 110 8.51 4.51 3.07
C LEU A 110 8.06 3.24 3.80
N LYS A 111 8.29 2.06 3.22
CA LYS A 111 8.02 0.77 3.89
C LYS A 111 8.84 0.62 5.17
N HIS A 112 10.13 0.97 5.16
CA HIS A 112 10.98 0.84 6.35
C HIS A 112 10.52 1.75 7.49
N GLU A 113 10.09 2.96 7.17
CA GLU A 113 9.57 3.87 8.19
C GLU A 113 8.23 3.40 8.76
N LEU A 114 7.30 3.02 7.88
CA LEU A 114 5.95 2.60 8.29
C LEU A 114 5.95 1.24 9.00
N ALA A 115 6.78 0.32 8.53
CA ALA A 115 6.83 -1.05 9.02
C ALA A 115 8.28 -1.59 8.94
N PRO A 116 9.14 -1.32 9.93
CA PRO A 116 10.58 -1.64 9.93
C PRO A 116 10.90 -3.15 9.94
N LYS A 117 9.91 -4.03 9.85
CA LYS A 117 10.13 -5.48 9.79
C LYS A 117 10.69 -5.86 8.41
N GLU A 118 11.76 -6.65 8.43
CA GLU A 118 12.40 -7.21 7.22
C GLU A 118 11.45 -8.14 6.46
N TRP A 119 10.64 -8.92 7.19
CA TRP A 119 9.71 -9.87 6.62
C TRP A 119 8.30 -9.60 7.11
N GLY A 120 7.33 -9.98 6.29
CA GLY A 120 6.00 -10.19 6.80
C GLY A 120 5.06 -8.98 6.80
N ASN A 121 5.34 -7.97 5.98
CA ASN A 121 4.48 -6.79 5.88
C ASN A 121 3.54 -6.83 4.66
N PHE A 122 3.69 -7.83 3.80
CA PHE A 122 2.99 -7.90 2.52
C PHE A 122 2.05 -9.10 2.44
N TYR A 123 0.80 -8.83 2.13
CA TYR A 123 -0.21 -9.82 1.75
C TYR A 123 -0.10 -10.08 0.24
N PRO A 124 0.17 -11.31 -0.20
CA PRO A 124 0.04 -11.65 -1.61
C PRO A 124 -1.41 -11.49 -2.03
N TYR A 125 -1.62 -11.01 -3.25
CA TYR A 125 -2.93 -11.11 -3.87
C TYR A 125 -2.84 -11.81 -5.22
N ARG A 126 -3.89 -12.58 -5.52
CA ARG A 126 -3.99 -13.40 -6.71
C ARG A 126 -5.11 -12.93 -7.62
N ARG A 127 -4.88 -13.14 -8.91
CA ARG A 127 -5.90 -13.07 -9.95
C ARG A 127 -5.75 -14.28 -10.85
N ALA A 128 -6.86 -14.96 -11.15
CA ALA A 128 -6.85 -16.20 -11.92
C ALA A 128 -5.83 -17.24 -11.41
N GLY A 129 -5.72 -17.40 -10.07
CA GLY A 129 -4.84 -18.36 -9.41
C GLY A 129 -3.35 -18.00 -9.33
N LYS A 130 -2.90 -16.97 -10.03
CA LYS A 130 -1.50 -16.50 -10.01
C LYS A 130 -1.31 -15.31 -9.08
N VAL A 131 -0.17 -15.25 -8.39
CA VAL A 131 0.21 -14.07 -7.58
C VAL A 131 0.48 -12.90 -8.51
N ALA A 132 -0.39 -11.90 -8.45
CA ALA A 132 -0.31 -10.70 -9.29
C ALA A 132 0.46 -9.56 -8.62
N GLY A 133 0.54 -9.59 -7.29
CA GLY A 133 1.28 -8.61 -6.53
C GLY A 133 1.09 -8.78 -5.03
N TYR A 134 1.36 -7.69 -4.32
CA TYR A 134 1.40 -7.62 -2.87
C TYR A 134 0.80 -6.31 -2.35
N PHE A 135 0.14 -6.38 -1.20
CA PHE A 135 -0.37 -5.23 -0.46
C PHE A 135 0.26 -5.16 0.93
N MET A 136 0.74 -3.99 1.33
CA MET A 136 1.02 -3.64 2.72
C MET A 136 0.00 -2.59 3.14
N PHE A 137 -0.63 -2.77 4.30
CA PHE A 137 -1.71 -1.93 4.79
C PHE A 137 -1.30 -1.19 6.07
N ALA A 138 -1.81 0.03 6.25
CA ALA A 138 -1.50 0.87 7.40
C ALA A 138 -1.91 0.27 8.75
N PHE A 139 -2.93 -0.60 8.79
CA PHE A 139 -3.32 -1.27 10.03
C PHE A 139 -2.21 -2.17 10.61
N GLN A 140 -1.22 -2.57 9.79
CA GLN A 140 -0.06 -3.34 10.26
C GLN A 140 0.93 -2.50 11.08
N ILE A 141 0.82 -1.17 11.00
CA ILE A 141 1.68 -0.19 11.67
C ILE A 141 1.23 0.02 13.13
N CYS A 142 -0.07 -0.10 13.40
CA CYS A 142 -0.67 0.20 14.70
C CYS A 142 -0.37 -0.83 15.81
N GLY A 143 0.49 -1.83 15.55
CA GLY A 143 0.95 -2.81 16.54
C GLY A 143 2.39 -2.62 17.01
N GLN A 144 3.05 -1.52 16.63
CA GLN A 144 4.40 -1.18 17.08
C GLN A 144 4.42 0.11 17.87
N ARG A 145 4.12 0.01 19.16
CA ARG A 145 4.78 0.81 20.20
C ARG A 145 5.12 -0.10 21.36
#